data_AF-A0A0Q0W1B0-F1
#
_entry.id   AF-A0A0Q0W1B0-F1
#
_cell.length_a   1.000
_cell.length_b   1.000
_cell.length_c   1.000
_cell.angle_alpha   90.00
_cell.angle_beta   90.00
_cell.angle_gamma   90.00
#
_symmetry.space_group_name_H-M   'P 1'
#
loop_
_entity.id
_entity.type
_entity.pdbx_description
1 polymer ?
#
loop_
_entity_poly.entity_id
_entity_poly.type
_entity_poly.pdbx_seq_one_letter_code
_entity_poly.pdbx_strand_id
1 'polypeptide(L)' 'MTKVASHKHCIVCGKTIDEMETFCDEVCESKYKSAQRRQTLFFLVFIGLLILMLIVPVILKTPQG' A
#
# COMPACT_ATOMS: atom_id res chain seq x y z
N MET A 1 -15.97 24.93 -21.00
CA MET A 1 -15.51 23.79 -20.18
C MET A 1 -15.94 24.04 -18.75
N THR A 2 -17.11 23.55 -18.37
CA THR A 2 -17.62 23.64 -16.99
C THR A 2 -16.81 22.70 -16.12
N LYS A 3 -15.97 23.26 -15.24
CA LYS A 3 -15.18 22.52 -14.24
C LYS A 3 -16.18 21.95 -13.23
N VAL A 4 -16.62 20.71 -13.45
CA VAL A 4 -17.40 19.95 -12.46
C VAL A 4 -16.56 19.92 -11.19
N ALA A 5 -17.02 20.60 -10.14
CA ALA A 5 -16.38 20.53 -8.83
C ALA A 5 -16.34 19.06 -8.43
N SER A 6 -15.12 18.50 -8.38
CA SER A 6 -14.93 17.08 -8.10
C SER A 6 -15.16 16.90 -6.61
N HIS A 7 -16.41 16.65 -6.23
CA HIS A 7 -16.73 16.21 -4.88
C HIS A 7 -15.82 15.05 -4.50
N LYS A 8 -15.06 15.19 -3.41
CA LYS A 8 -14.24 14.10 -2.91
C LYS A 8 -15.16 13.05 -2.29
N HIS A 9 -14.85 11.80 -2.56
CA HIS A 9 -15.52 10.65 -1.97
C HIS A 9 -14.52 9.90 -1.08
N CYS A 10 -15.00 9.37 0.04
CA CYS A 10 -14.18 8.51 0.90
C CYS A 10 -13.71 7.29 0.11
N ILE A 11 -12.41 7.03 0.12
CA ILE A 11 -11.78 5.91 -0.60
C ILE A 11 -12.25 4.52 -0.11
N VAL A 12 -12.86 4.44 1.08
CA VAL A 12 -13.30 3.19 1.70
C VAL A 12 -14.78 2.89 1.48
N CYS A 13 -15.65 3.92 1.54
CA CYS A 13 -17.11 3.72 1.51
C CYS A 13 -17.84 4.56 0.45
N GLY A 14 -17.17 5.51 -0.21
CA GLY A 14 -17.76 6.35 -1.25
C GLY A 14 -18.64 7.50 -0.76
N LYS A 15 -18.78 7.73 0.56
CA LYS A 15 -19.51 8.90 1.08
C LYS A 15 -18.83 10.20 0.65
N THR A 16 -19.62 11.22 0.37
CA THR A 16 -19.13 12.57 0.10
C THR A 16 -18.41 13.13 1.32
N ILE A 17 -17.20 13.64 1.12
CA ILE A 17 -16.36 14.24 2.16
C ILE A 17 -15.95 15.65 1.73
N ASP A 18 -15.54 16.47 2.70
CA ASP A 18 -14.99 17.79 2.44
C ASP A 18 -13.69 17.69 1.62
N GLU A 19 -13.34 18.75 0.88
CA GLU A 19 -12.14 18.73 0.04
C GLU A 19 -10.84 18.56 0.85
N MET A 20 -10.84 18.85 2.14
CA MET A 20 -9.67 18.69 3.01
C MET A 20 -9.49 17.27 3.57
N GLU A 21 -10.55 16.44 3.59
CA GLU A 21 -10.51 15.12 4.21
C GLU A 21 -10.40 13.98 3.19
N THR A 22 -9.92 12.82 3.63
CA THR A 22 -9.76 11.61 2.78
C THR A 22 -10.67 10.46 3.21
N PHE A 23 -11.11 10.48 4.47
CA PHE A 23 -11.99 9.49 5.08
C PHE A 23 -13.22 10.17 5.65
N CYS A 24 -14.38 9.52 5.61
CA CYS A 24 -15.61 10.11 6.15
C CYS A 24 -15.69 10.03 7.68
N ASP A 25 -14.99 9.07 8.29
CA ASP A 25 -15.03 8.76 9.73
C ASP A 25 -13.79 7.95 10.12
N GLU A 26 -13.48 7.91 11.42
CA GLU A 26 -12.40 7.12 12.04
C GLU A 26 -12.51 5.62 11.73
N VAL A 27 -13.73 5.11 11.52
CA VAL A 27 -13.98 3.71 11.14
C VAL A 27 -13.41 3.41 9.75
N CYS A 28 -13.53 4.34 8.80
CA CYS A 28 -12.98 4.15 7.46
C CYS A 28 -11.45 4.26 7.49
N GLU A 29 -10.90 5.20 8.26
CA GLU A 29 -9.45 5.33 8.44
C GLU A 29 -8.84 4.05 9.05
N SER A 30 -9.44 3.53 10.13
CA SER A 30 -8.94 2.33 10.80
C SER A 30 -9.02 1.09 9.89
N LYS A 31 -10.09 0.94 9.10
CA LYS A 31 -10.18 -0.12 8.08
C LYS A 31 -9.09 0.00 7.04
N TYR A 32 -8.89 1.18 6.47
CA TYR A 32 -7.83 1.42 5.49
C TYR A 32 -6.45 1.13 6.07
N LYS A 33 -6.15 1.65 7.28
CA LYS A 33 -4.88 1.43 7.98
C LYS A 33 -4.64 -0.03 8.32
N SER A 34 -5.68 -0.77 8.69
CA SER A 34 -5.58 -2.21 8.98
C SER A 34 -5.25 -3.02 7.71
N ALA A 35 -5.86 -2.67 6.57
CA ALA A 35 -5.56 -3.28 5.28
C ALA A 35 -4.16 -2.90 4.81
N GLN A 36 -3.78 -1.62 4.94
CA GLN A 36 -2.47 -1.11 4.56
C GLN A 36 -1.35 -1.76 5.39
N ARG A 37 -1.53 -1.95 6.71
CA ARG A 37 -0.55 -2.67 7.55
C ARG A 37 -0.29 -4.08 7.06
N ARG A 38 -1.35 -4.81 6.67
CA ARG A 38 -1.22 -6.16 6.09
C ARG A 38 -0.46 -6.10 4.78
N GLN A 39 -0.81 -5.17 3.89
CA GLN A 39 -0.12 -4.98 2.61
C GLN A 39 1.36 -4.62 2.80
N THR A 40 1.70 -3.72 3.73
CA THR A 40 3.08 -3.39 4.08
C THR A 40 3.84 -4.62 4.56
N LEU A 41 3.23 -5.44 5.43
CA LEU A 41 3.87 -6.67 5.90
C LEU A 41 4.14 -7.65 4.75
N PHE A 42 3.15 -7.88 3.89
CA PHE A 42 3.32 -8.72 2.70
C PHE A 42 4.38 -8.17 1.75
N PHE A 43 4.41 -6.86 1.56
CA PHE A 43 5.38 -6.18 0.70
C PHE A 43 6.81 -6.31 1.26
N LEU A 44 6.98 -6.16 2.58
CA LEU A 44 8.28 -6.37 3.23
C LEU A 44 8.76 -7.83 3.11
N VAL A 45 7.87 -8.80 3.30
CA VAL A 45 8.19 -10.23 3.10
C VAL A 45 8.57 -10.49 1.65
N PHE A 46 7.82 -9.94 0.69
CA PHE A 46 8.10 -10.06 -0.73
C PHE A 46 9.48 -9.46 -1.10
N ILE A 47 9.81 -8.28 -0.59
CA ILE A 47 11.14 -7.68 -0.76
C ILE A 47 12.23 -8.57 -0.15
N GLY A 48 12.02 -9.11 1.05
CA GLY A 48 12.96 -10.02 1.69
C GLY A 48 13.22 -11.28 0.85
N LEU A 49 12.17 -11.87 0.28
CA LEU A 49 12.27 -13.01 -0.64
C LEU A 49 12.99 -12.65 -1.94
N LEU A 50 12.72 -11.46 -2.51
CA LEU A 50 13.43 -10.98 -3.70
C LEU A 50 14.93 -10.84 -3.44
N ILE A 51 15.31 -10.21 -2.32
CA ILE A 51 16.71 -10.06 -1.94
C ILE A 51 17.36 -11.44 -1.73
N LEU A 52 16.68 -12.34 -1.01
CA LEU A 52 17.17 -13.71 -0.82
C LEU A 52 17.40 -14.40 -2.17
N MET A 53 16.46 -14.28 -3.10
CA MET A 53 16.56 -14.92 -4.41
C MET A 53 17.69 -14.34 -5.29
N LEU A 54 18.05 -13.08 -5.10
CA LEU A 54 19.20 -12.46 -5.76
C LEU A 54 20.53 -12.77 -5.07
N ILE A 55 20.55 -12.84 -3.74
CA ILE A 55 21.78 -13.04 -2.96
C ILE A 55 22.19 -14.51 -2.90
N VAL A 56 21.24 -15.44 -2.77
CA VAL A 56 21.51 -16.89 -2.73
C VAL A 56 22.37 -17.36 -3.91
N PRO A 57 22.05 -17.07 -5.19
CA PRO A 57 22.90 -17.48 -6.30
C PRO A 57 24.25 -16.77 -6.31
N VAL A 58 24.36 -15.53 -5.82
CA VAL A 58 25.64 -14.81 -5.73
C VAL A 58 26.55 -15.45 -4.69
N ILE A 59 26.03 -15.81 -3.52
CA ILE A 59 26.80 -16.49 -2.47
C ILE A 59 27.14 -17.92 -2.91
N LEU A 60 26.19 -18.66 -3.49
CA LEU A 60 26.42 -20.04 -3.96
C LEU A 60 27.37 -20.11 -5.18
N LYS A 61 27.48 -19.04 -5.96
CA LYS A 61 28.35 -18.96 -7.16
C LYS A 61 29.70 -18.28 -6.88
N THR A 62 30.10 -18.19 -5.62
CA THR A 62 31.41 -17.68 -5.21
C THR A 62 32.10 -18.69 -4.28
N PRO A 63 33.19 -19.39 -4.65
CA PRO A 63 33.51 -20.15 -5.87
C PRO A 63 33.54 -21.68 -5.60
N GLN A 64 33.21 -22.51 -6.61
CA GLN A 64 33.60 -23.94 -6.65
C GLN A 64 34.86 -24.18 -7.51
N GLY A 65 35.67 -23.14 -7.75
CA GLY A 65 36.89 -23.23 -8.56
C GLY A 65 37.14 -21.95 -9.34
#